data_AF-A0A1X1XCP9-F1
#
_entry.id   AF-A0A1X1XCP9-F1
#
_cell.length_a   1.000
_cell.length_b   1.000
_cell.length_c   1.000
_cell.angle_alpha   90.00
_cell.angle_beta   90.00
_cell.angle_gamma   90.00
#
_symmetry.space_group_name_H-M   'P 1'
#
loop_
_entity.id
_entity.type
_entity.pdbx_description
1 polymer ?
#
loop_
_entity_poly.entity_id
_entity_poly.type
_entity_poly.pdbx_seq_one_letter_code
_entity_poly.pdbx_strand_id
1 'polypeptide(L)'
;MSAAADEVSRAIAALFSAHGEAFQAINVQVVALNDRFVALLNSSVARYASAEAVSDQLLAAINGPAQAWLGRPLIGDGANGATVDGVGTNGGDGGLLWGNGGRGGDSTAPGAMGGRGGAGGWLWGNGGRGGNGGPGEVVITGGVPVSASSAGTGGYGGSALLFGNGGAGGDGGPTVVIEDGVAHIDPLVGYEGRGGNAGAILGTGGAAGGGYHIPGVNRSGRNGLLGPLPA
;
A
#
# COMPACT_ATOMS: atom_id res chain seq x y z
N MET A 1 -75.32 21.27 32.75
CA MET A 1 -73.85 21.33 32.88
C MET A 1 -73.28 21.22 31.47
N SER A 2 -72.67 22.26 30.90
CA SER A 2 -71.94 22.16 29.60
C SER A 2 -70.93 23.30 29.41
N ALA A 3 -71.27 24.54 29.78
CA ALA A 3 -70.42 25.71 29.50
C ALA A 3 -68.95 25.61 30.00
N ALA A 4 -68.70 25.06 31.19
CA ALA A 4 -67.34 24.96 31.76
C ALA A 4 -66.45 23.88 31.09
N ALA A 5 -67.04 22.82 30.53
CA ALA A 5 -66.29 21.77 29.82
C ALA A 5 -65.95 22.22 28.38
N ASP A 6 -66.83 23.00 27.76
CA ASP A 6 -66.67 23.53 26.42
C ASP A 6 -65.55 24.61 26.37
N GLU A 7 -65.41 25.43 27.41
CA GLU A 7 -64.33 26.43 27.52
C GLU A 7 -62.95 25.80 27.72
N VAL A 8 -62.84 24.76 28.54
CA VAL A 8 -61.58 24.02 28.74
C VAL A 8 -61.18 23.30 27.45
N SER A 9 -62.12 22.66 26.76
CA SER A 9 -61.86 22.00 25.47
C SER A 9 -61.41 22.99 24.39
N ARG A 10 -62.02 24.19 24.34
CA ARG A 10 -61.62 25.27 23.43
C ARG A 10 -60.22 25.82 23.76
N ALA A 11 -59.89 26.00 25.05
CA ALA A 11 -58.58 26.45 25.47
C ALA A 11 -57.47 25.43 25.14
N ILE A 12 -57.75 24.13 25.31
CA ILE A 12 -56.82 23.05 24.95
C ILE A 12 -56.64 22.96 23.43
N ALA A 13 -57.72 23.06 22.65
CA ALA A 13 -57.64 23.09 21.19
C ALA A 13 -56.83 24.29 20.67
N ALA A 14 -57.03 25.48 21.27
CA ALA A 14 -56.24 26.67 20.94
C ALA A 14 -54.75 26.49 21.28
N LEU A 15 -54.43 25.83 22.40
CA LEU A 15 -53.05 25.51 22.77
C LEU A 15 -52.39 24.55 21.77
N PHE A 16 -53.08 23.46 21.39
CA PHE A 16 -52.56 22.52 20.39
C PHE A 16 -52.41 23.14 19.00
N SER A 17 -53.34 24.00 18.57
CA SER A 17 -53.21 24.77 17.32
C SER A 17 -51.99 25.69 17.35
N ALA A 18 -51.81 26.46 18.43
CA ALA A 18 -50.65 27.35 18.56
C ALA A 18 -49.32 26.56 18.58
N HIS A 19 -49.30 25.38 19.21
CA HIS A 19 -48.12 24.50 19.21
C HIS A 19 -47.84 23.91 17.82
N GLY A 20 -48.88 23.50 17.09
CA GLY A 20 -48.78 23.03 15.71
C GLY A 20 -48.23 24.10 14.77
N GLU A 21 -48.73 25.34 14.88
CA GLU A 21 -48.22 26.49 14.11
C GLU A 21 -46.76 26.81 14.42
N ALA A 22 -46.38 26.78 15.71
CA ALA A 22 -44.99 26.96 16.12
C ALA A 22 -44.08 25.86 15.56
N PHE A 23 -44.53 24.61 15.58
CA PHE A 23 -43.77 23.47 15.03
C PHE A 23 -43.59 23.58 13.51
N GLN A 24 -44.63 24.00 12.79
CA GLN A 24 -44.56 24.27 11.36
C GLN A 24 -43.58 25.41 11.05
N ALA A 25 -43.64 26.51 11.82
CA ALA A 25 -42.73 27.64 11.66
C ALA A 25 -41.26 27.26 11.90
N ILE A 26 -40.99 26.43 12.91
CA ILE A 26 -39.64 25.89 13.18
C ILE A 26 -39.18 24.97 12.05
N ASN A 27 -40.05 24.07 11.57
CA ASN A 27 -39.70 23.15 10.48
C ASN A 27 -39.28 23.88 9.20
N VAL A 28 -39.95 25.00 8.86
CA VAL A 28 -39.55 25.83 7.71
C VAL A 28 -38.13 26.40 7.89
N GLN A 29 -37.79 26.85 9.11
CA GLN A 29 -36.45 27.37 9.41
C GLN A 29 -35.38 26.28 9.37
N VAL A 30 -35.69 25.07 9.87
CA VAL A 30 -34.79 23.91 9.84
C VAL A 30 -34.52 23.47 8.40
N VAL A 31 -35.53 23.46 7.53
CA VAL A 31 -35.34 23.15 6.10
C VAL A 31 -34.45 24.20 5.44
N ALA A 32 -34.71 25.49 5.65
CA ALA A 32 -33.88 26.56 5.09
C ALA A 32 -32.42 26.51 5.61
N LEU A 33 -32.23 26.16 6.89
CA LEU A 33 -30.90 25.93 7.47
C LEU A 33 -30.21 24.75 6.79
N ASN A 34 -30.91 23.63 6.62
CA ASN A 34 -30.37 22.43 5.98
C ASN A 34 -29.97 22.71 4.52
N ASP A 35 -30.81 23.43 3.77
CA ASP A 35 -30.50 23.82 2.39
C ASP A 35 -29.25 24.71 2.31
N ARG A 36 -29.15 25.69 3.22
CA ARG A 36 -27.97 26.56 3.28
C ARG A 36 -26.72 25.80 3.70
N PHE A 37 -26.85 24.84 4.62
CA PHE A 37 -25.77 23.97 5.04
C PHE A 37 -25.24 23.14 3.87
N VAL A 38 -26.12 22.48 3.11
CA VAL A 38 -25.73 21.68 1.93
C VAL A 38 -25.09 22.57 0.86
N ALA A 39 -25.63 23.76 0.62
CA ALA A 39 -25.04 24.70 -0.34
C ALA A 39 -23.62 25.15 0.06
N LEU A 40 -23.40 25.45 1.35
CA LEU A 40 -22.07 25.79 1.88
C LEU A 40 -21.11 24.62 1.81
N LEU A 41 -21.57 23.40 2.15
CA LEU A 41 -20.77 22.19 2.05
C LEU A 41 -20.30 21.95 0.61
N ASN A 42 -21.20 21.99 -0.36
CA ASN A 42 -20.86 21.82 -1.77
C ASN A 42 -19.88 22.91 -2.26
N SER A 43 -20.06 24.16 -1.84
CA SER A 43 -19.13 25.24 -2.17
C SER A 43 -17.74 25.02 -1.57
N SER A 44 -17.66 24.51 -0.33
CA SER A 44 -16.39 24.20 0.31
C SER A 44 -15.65 23.08 -0.42
N VAL A 45 -16.34 22.00 -0.80
CA VAL A 45 -15.78 20.88 -1.56
C VAL A 45 -15.23 21.36 -2.91
N ALA A 46 -15.98 22.20 -3.63
CA ALA A 46 -15.51 22.76 -4.90
C ALA A 46 -14.25 23.62 -4.74
N ARG A 47 -14.14 24.39 -3.65
CA ARG A 47 -12.92 25.17 -3.35
C ARG A 47 -11.73 24.26 -3.06
N TYR A 48 -11.91 23.21 -2.27
CA TYR A 48 -10.84 22.23 -2.03
C TYR A 48 -10.38 21.56 -3.33
N ALA A 49 -11.30 21.05 -4.15
CA ALA A 49 -10.96 20.42 -5.42
C ALA A 49 -10.23 21.40 -6.37
N SER A 50 -10.64 22.67 -6.41
CA SER A 50 -9.95 23.68 -7.22
C SER A 50 -8.54 23.99 -6.71
N ALA A 51 -8.32 23.97 -5.40
CA ALA A 51 -7.00 24.20 -4.82
C ALA A 51 -6.04 23.04 -5.12
N GLU A 52 -6.52 21.80 -5.07
CA GLU A 52 -5.75 20.61 -5.48
C GLU A 52 -5.36 20.70 -6.96
N ALA A 53 -6.30 21.02 -7.85
CA ALA A 53 -6.02 21.15 -9.28
C ALA A 53 -4.96 22.23 -9.58
N VAL A 54 -4.97 23.36 -8.87
CA VAL A 54 -3.95 24.40 -9.00
C VAL A 54 -2.59 23.91 -8.47
N SER A 55 -2.58 23.18 -7.36
CA SER A 55 -1.37 22.58 -6.79
C SER A 55 -0.72 21.60 -7.76
N ASP A 56 -1.51 20.72 -8.40
CA ASP A 56 -1.02 19.75 -9.38
C ASP A 56 -0.48 20.42 -10.64
N GLN A 57 -1.13 21.47 -11.13
CA GLN A 57 -0.64 22.25 -12.26
C GLN A 57 0.70 22.92 -11.95
N LEU A 58 0.87 23.45 -10.74
CA LEU A 58 2.13 24.06 -10.31
C LEU A 58 3.25 23.02 -10.21
N LEU A 59 2.97 21.86 -9.62
CA LEU A 59 3.93 20.74 -9.56
C LEU A 59 4.31 20.26 -10.96
N ALA A 60 3.34 20.14 -11.87
CA ALA A 60 3.59 19.79 -13.26
C ALA A 60 4.44 20.84 -13.98
N ALA A 61 4.22 22.13 -13.72
CA ALA A 61 5.03 23.22 -14.28
C ALA A 61 6.48 23.19 -13.76
N ILE A 62 6.68 22.89 -12.47
CA ILE A 62 8.02 22.75 -11.86
C ILE A 62 8.74 21.51 -12.39
N ASN A 63 8.03 20.38 -12.50
CA ASN A 63 8.62 19.10 -12.91
C ASN A 63 8.79 18.99 -14.42
N GLY A 64 7.98 19.67 -15.22
CA GLY A 64 7.93 19.53 -16.68
C GLY A 64 9.29 19.62 -17.36
N PRO A 65 10.12 20.64 -17.06
CA PRO A 65 11.48 20.72 -17.59
C PRO A 65 12.35 19.51 -17.21
N ALA A 66 12.41 19.10 -15.94
CA ALA A 66 13.25 17.95 -15.59
C ALA A 66 12.70 16.63 -16.16
N GLN A 67 11.37 16.47 -16.19
CA GLN A 67 10.74 15.29 -16.78
C GLN A 67 11.07 15.16 -18.27
N ALA A 68 11.05 16.27 -19.01
CA ALA A 68 11.36 16.27 -20.44
C ALA A 68 12.84 16.02 -20.74
N TRP A 69 13.75 16.51 -19.90
CA TRP A 69 15.19 16.46 -20.15
C TRP A 69 15.90 15.27 -19.48
N LEU A 70 15.41 14.83 -18.32
CA LEU A 70 16.03 13.82 -17.47
C LEU A 70 15.14 12.60 -17.23
N GLY A 71 13.90 12.60 -17.76
CA GLY A 71 12.95 11.50 -17.61
C GLY A 71 12.41 11.31 -16.20
N ARG A 72 12.72 12.23 -15.27
CA ARG A 72 12.35 12.17 -13.85
C ARG A 72 11.90 13.54 -13.35
N PRO A 73 10.92 13.59 -12.42
CA PRO A 73 10.47 14.85 -11.85
C PRO A 73 11.56 15.44 -10.94
N LEU A 74 11.55 16.75 -10.70
CA LEU A 74 12.41 17.35 -9.67
C LEU A 74 11.89 17.00 -8.27
N ILE A 75 10.58 17.06 -8.10
CA ILE A 75 9.89 16.91 -6.82
C ILE A 75 8.74 15.93 -7.00
N GLY A 76 8.66 14.94 -6.15
CA GLY A 76 7.53 14.00 -6.09
C GLY A 76 7.99 12.61 -5.70
N ASP A 77 7.11 11.87 -5.04
CA ASP A 77 7.39 10.49 -4.69
C ASP A 77 7.32 9.59 -5.94
N GLY A 78 8.09 8.51 -5.91
CA GLY A 78 8.06 7.48 -6.93
C GLY A 78 6.75 6.69 -6.89
N ALA A 79 6.24 6.33 -8.06
CA ALA A 79 5.03 5.54 -8.14
C ALA A 79 5.21 4.17 -7.47
N ASN A 80 4.24 3.74 -6.67
CA ASN A 80 4.27 2.39 -6.11
C ASN A 80 4.10 1.35 -7.23
N GLY A 81 4.86 0.27 -7.13
CA GLY A 81 4.66 -0.92 -7.93
C GLY A 81 3.31 -1.55 -7.61
N ALA A 82 2.77 -2.27 -8.59
CA ALA A 82 1.51 -2.98 -8.52
C ALA A 82 1.74 -4.46 -8.83
N THR A 83 0.77 -5.30 -8.50
CA THR A 83 0.77 -6.70 -8.94
C THR A 83 0.13 -6.79 -10.32
N VAL A 84 0.88 -7.24 -11.33
CA VAL A 84 0.40 -7.44 -12.70
C VAL A 84 0.63 -8.90 -13.05
N ASP A 85 -0.45 -9.61 -13.42
CA ASP A 85 -0.43 -11.05 -13.70
C ASP A 85 0.22 -11.89 -12.58
N GLY A 86 -0.02 -11.47 -11.33
CA GLY A 86 0.53 -12.08 -10.13
C GLY A 86 2.00 -11.75 -9.85
N VAL A 87 2.66 -10.94 -10.68
CA VAL A 87 4.03 -10.49 -10.48
C VAL A 87 4.07 -9.04 -9.99
N GLY A 88 4.78 -8.79 -8.90
CA GLY A 88 5.01 -7.47 -8.36
C GLY A 88 5.94 -6.64 -9.24
N THR A 89 5.47 -5.49 -9.73
CA THR A 89 6.29 -4.55 -10.49
C THR A 89 7.16 -3.71 -9.55
N ASN A 90 8.26 -3.17 -10.06
CA ASN A 90 9.12 -2.29 -9.28
C ASN A 90 8.41 -0.98 -8.93
N GLY A 91 8.73 -0.43 -7.77
CA GLY A 91 8.43 0.96 -7.45
C GLY A 91 9.30 1.90 -8.29
N GLY A 92 8.71 2.99 -8.75
CA GLY A 92 9.41 4.07 -9.43
C GLY A 92 10.32 4.84 -8.48
N ASP A 93 11.34 5.49 -9.01
CA ASP A 93 12.21 6.36 -8.23
C ASP A 93 11.51 7.67 -7.86
N GLY A 94 11.86 8.23 -6.70
CA GLY A 94 11.47 9.58 -6.31
C GLY A 94 12.09 10.67 -7.19
N GLY A 95 11.60 11.90 -7.04
CA GLY A 95 12.07 13.07 -7.76
C GLY A 95 13.54 13.39 -7.47
N LEU A 96 14.21 14.06 -8.41
CA LEU A 96 15.64 14.30 -8.37
C LEU A 96 16.07 15.07 -7.11
N LEU A 97 15.36 16.12 -6.72
CA LEU A 97 15.70 16.92 -5.54
C LEU A 97 14.97 16.42 -4.30
N TRP A 98 13.69 16.06 -4.46
CA TRP A 98 12.86 15.65 -3.35
C TRP A 98 11.90 14.55 -3.75
N GLY A 99 11.81 13.51 -2.94
CA GLY A 99 10.80 12.47 -3.07
C GLY A 99 11.28 11.13 -2.57
N ASN A 100 10.41 10.37 -1.95
CA ASN A 100 10.68 9.00 -1.57
C ASN A 100 10.54 8.09 -2.77
N GLY A 101 11.28 6.99 -2.78
CA GLY A 101 11.07 5.93 -3.75
C GLY A 101 9.76 5.20 -3.51
N GLY A 102 9.10 4.78 -4.60
CA GLY A 102 7.88 4.00 -4.53
C GLY A 102 8.13 2.62 -3.92
N ARG A 103 7.14 2.09 -3.20
CA ARG A 103 7.17 0.70 -2.71
C ARG A 103 7.11 -0.26 -3.91
N GLY A 104 7.88 -1.34 -3.89
CA GLY A 104 7.74 -2.43 -4.85
C GLY A 104 6.45 -3.22 -4.67
N GLY A 105 5.82 -3.63 -5.77
CA GLY A 105 4.60 -4.42 -5.75
C GLY A 105 4.83 -5.81 -5.16
N ASP A 106 3.83 -6.33 -4.45
CA ASP A 106 3.88 -7.70 -3.93
C ASP A 106 3.56 -8.69 -5.06
N SER A 107 4.19 -9.86 -5.02
CA SER A 107 3.91 -10.98 -5.93
C SER A 107 2.92 -11.95 -5.29
N THR A 108 2.01 -12.48 -6.10
CA THR A 108 1.03 -13.50 -5.72
C THR A 108 1.11 -14.76 -6.59
N ALA A 109 1.76 -14.68 -7.76
CA ALA A 109 2.03 -15.83 -8.60
C ALA A 109 3.06 -16.75 -7.93
N PRO A 110 2.91 -18.08 -8.10
CA PRO A 110 3.86 -19.03 -7.55
C PRO A 110 5.32 -18.75 -7.94
N GLY A 111 6.21 -18.69 -6.96
CA GLY A 111 7.64 -18.47 -7.16
C GLY A 111 8.04 -17.07 -7.65
N ALA A 112 7.09 -16.15 -7.87
CA ALA A 112 7.38 -14.83 -8.41
C ALA A 112 8.09 -13.93 -7.37
N MET A 113 9.19 -13.30 -7.75
CA MET A 113 9.91 -12.39 -6.86
C MET A 113 9.08 -11.14 -6.59
N GLY A 114 9.20 -10.57 -5.39
CA GLY A 114 8.61 -9.27 -5.09
C GLY A 114 9.29 -8.14 -5.86
N GLY A 115 8.52 -7.10 -6.19
CA GLY A 115 9.03 -5.92 -6.89
C GLY A 115 10.07 -5.18 -6.05
N ARG A 116 11.08 -4.59 -6.69
CA ARG A 116 12.07 -3.75 -5.98
C ARG A 116 11.44 -2.43 -5.55
N GLY A 117 11.82 -1.91 -4.39
CA GLY A 117 11.54 -0.54 -4.01
C GLY A 117 12.34 0.44 -4.85
N GLY A 118 11.74 1.57 -5.22
CA GLY A 118 12.39 2.63 -5.99
C GLY A 118 13.42 3.40 -5.15
N ALA A 119 14.38 4.05 -5.80
CA ALA A 119 15.32 4.91 -5.12
C ALA A 119 14.65 6.18 -4.60
N GLY A 120 15.13 6.70 -3.47
CA GLY A 120 14.78 8.04 -3.02
C GLY A 120 15.36 9.12 -3.94
N GLY A 121 14.98 10.37 -3.69
CA GLY A 121 15.53 11.52 -4.38
C GLY A 121 17.02 11.70 -4.13
N TRP A 122 17.68 12.40 -5.05
CA TRP A 122 19.14 12.56 -5.00
C TRP A 122 19.57 13.39 -3.81
N LEU A 123 18.87 14.50 -3.56
CA LEU A 123 19.14 15.36 -2.42
C LEU A 123 18.39 14.83 -1.18
N TRP A 124 17.06 14.80 -1.20
CA TRP A 124 16.25 14.28 -0.10
C TRP A 124 15.29 13.20 -0.57
N GLY A 125 15.29 12.08 0.15
CA GLY A 125 14.29 11.04 -0.05
C GLY A 125 14.70 9.71 0.54
N ASN A 126 13.73 9.02 1.14
CA ASN A 126 13.94 7.65 1.57
C ASN A 126 13.78 6.70 0.38
N GLY A 127 14.49 5.59 0.39
CA GLY A 127 14.23 4.51 -0.54
C GLY A 127 12.91 3.81 -0.25
N GLY A 128 12.25 3.30 -1.29
CA GLY A 128 11.00 2.57 -1.16
C GLY A 128 11.18 1.17 -0.58
N ARG A 129 10.17 0.64 0.12
CA ARG A 129 10.20 -0.75 0.60
C ARG A 129 10.11 -1.73 -0.58
N GLY A 130 10.81 -2.86 -0.52
CA GLY A 130 10.61 -3.97 -1.44
C GLY A 130 9.23 -4.63 -1.28
N GLY A 131 8.71 -5.20 -2.36
CA GLY A 131 7.50 -6.01 -2.35
C GLY A 131 7.76 -7.43 -1.87
N ASN A 132 6.75 -8.11 -1.35
CA ASN A 132 6.85 -9.48 -0.88
C ASN A 132 6.89 -10.48 -2.05
N GLY A 133 7.59 -11.60 -1.86
CA GLY A 133 7.61 -12.71 -2.83
C GLY A 133 6.32 -13.52 -2.85
N GLY A 134 6.00 -14.12 -4.00
CA GLY A 134 4.84 -14.99 -4.18
C GLY A 134 5.03 -16.37 -3.52
N PRO A 135 3.93 -17.09 -3.22
CA PRO A 135 3.98 -18.37 -2.53
C PRO A 135 4.70 -19.45 -3.33
N GLY A 136 5.10 -20.54 -2.67
CA GLY A 136 5.38 -21.81 -3.37
C GLY A 136 4.08 -22.50 -3.79
N GLU A 137 4.18 -23.44 -4.72
CA GLU A 137 3.06 -24.25 -5.22
C GLU A 137 3.34 -25.74 -5.06
N VAL A 138 2.32 -26.56 -4.87
CA VAL A 138 2.42 -28.02 -4.79
C VAL A 138 1.80 -28.64 -6.03
N VAL A 139 2.53 -29.55 -6.66
CA VAL A 139 1.99 -30.43 -7.68
C VAL A 139 1.40 -31.67 -7.01
N ILE A 140 0.09 -31.85 -7.19
CA ILE A 140 -0.66 -33.00 -6.69
C ILE A 140 -1.04 -33.91 -7.86
N THR A 141 -0.58 -35.16 -7.83
CA THR A 141 -0.93 -36.18 -8.83
C THR A 141 -1.69 -37.31 -8.13
N GLY A 142 -2.93 -37.57 -8.55
CA GLY A 142 -3.75 -38.63 -7.95
C GLY A 142 -4.07 -38.43 -6.47
N GLY A 143 -4.13 -37.17 -6.00
CA GLY A 143 -4.38 -36.84 -4.59
C GLY A 143 -3.13 -36.89 -3.69
N VAL A 144 -1.97 -37.21 -4.26
CA VAL A 144 -0.69 -37.26 -3.55
C VAL A 144 0.18 -36.07 -3.97
N PRO A 145 0.72 -35.27 -3.02
CA PRO A 145 1.76 -34.29 -3.29
C PRO A 145 3.02 -34.98 -3.82
N VAL A 146 3.47 -34.61 -5.03
CA VAL A 146 4.63 -35.25 -5.68
C VAL A 146 5.81 -34.29 -5.91
N SER A 147 5.58 -32.99 -5.90
CA SER A 147 6.63 -31.97 -5.90
C SER A 147 6.11 -30.62 -5.40
N ALA A 148 7.01 -29.75 -4.95
CA ALA A 148 6.71 -28.37 -4.58
C ALA A 148 7.69 -27.41 -5.26
N SER A 149 7.20 -26.25 -5.69
CA SER A 149 8.00 -25.15 -6.21
C SER A 149 8.46 -24.24 -5.06
N SER A 150 9.66 -23.68 -5.21
CA SER A 150 10.17 -22.68 -4.26
C SER A 150 9.32 -21.42 -4.28
N ALA A 151 9.10 -20.82 -3.11
CA ALA A 151 8.49 -19.50 -3.02
C ALA A 151 9.39 -18.43 -3.66
N GLY A 152 8.75 -17.34 -4.06
CA GLY A 152 9.43 -16.17 -4.58
C GLY A 152 10.23 -15.46 -3.50
N THR A 153 11.34 -14.86 -3.89
CA THR A 153 12.13 -14.04 -2.98
C THR A 153 11.47 -12.69 -2.74
N GLY A 154 11.71 -12.08 -1.59
CA GLY A 154 11.34 -10.69 -1.36
C GLY A 154 12.11 -9.74 -2.26
N GLY A 155 11.47 -8.63 -2.62
CA GLY A 155 12.05 -7.56 -3.41
C GLY A 155 13.07 -6.76 -2.60
N TYR A 156 14.10 -6.25 -3.27
CA TYR A 156 15.08 -5.39 -2.61
C TYR A 156 14.46 -4.05 -2.20
N GLY A 157 14.87 -3.52 -1.05
CA GLY A 157 14.58 -2.15 -0.68
C GLY A 157 15.33 -1.15 -1.54
N GLY A 158 14.71 -0.01 -1.82
CA GLY A 158 15.32 1.09 -2.55
C GLY A 158 16.37 1.81 -1.71
N SER A 159 17.37 2.42 -2.35
CA SER A 159 18.40 3.19 -1.64
C SER A 159 18.01 4.67 -1.54
N ALA A 160 18.41 5.32 -0.45
CA ALA A 160 18.56 6.77 -0.43
C ALA A 160 19.89 7.16 -1.08
N LEU A 161 20.03 8.42 -1.49
CA LEU A 161 21.22 8.91 -2.19
C LEU A 161 22.08 9.81 -1.29
N LEU A 162 21.68 11.07 -1.06
CA LEU A 162 22.46 12.00 -0.23
C LEU A 162 21.93 12.11 1.21
N PHE A 163 20.65 12.43 1.36
CA PHE A 163 19.94 12.44 2.64
C PHE A 163 18.71 11.53 2.59
N GLY A 164 18.57 10.67 3.59
CA GLY A 164 17.41 9.79 3.74
C GLY A 164 17.80 8.37 4.15
N ASN A 165 16.79 7.60 4.55
CA ASN A 165 16.94 6.22 4.95
C ASN A 165 16.77 5.28 3.74
N GLY A 166 17.52 4.19 3.71
CA GLY A 166 17.25 3.09 2.79
C GLY A 166 15.90 2.43 3.11
N GLY A 167 15.21 1.98 2.06
CA GLY A 167 13.97 1.23 2.19
C GLY A 167 14.23 -0.18 2.69
N ALA A 168 13.31 -0.72 3.48
CA ALA A 168 13.39 -2.12 3.91
C ALA A 168 13.22 -3.07 2.71
N GLY A 169 13.84 -4.24 2.78
CA GLY A 169 13.55 -5.34 1.87
C GLY A 169 12.14 -5.89 2.06
N GLY A 170 11.62 -6.54 1.04
CA GLY A 170 10.39 -7.31 1.11
C GLY A 170 10.62 -8.69 1.70
N ASP A 171 9.57 -9.29 2.24
CA ASP A 171 9.62 -10.63 2.81
C ASP A 171 9.63 -11.69 1.70
N GLY A 172 10.28 -12.82 1.95
CA GLY A 172 10.12 -13.99 1.08
C GLY A 172 8.69 -14.52 1.11
N GLY A 173 8.27 -15.19 0.03
CA GLY A 173 6.97 -15.85 0.01
C GLY A 173 6.92 -17.09 0.90
N PRO A 174 5.72 -17.50 1.34
CA PRO A 174 5.55 -18.74 2.10
C PRO A 174 5.86 -19.94 1.19
N THR A 175 6.69 -20.85 1.66
CA THR A 175 7.07 -22.07 0.93
C THR A 175 6.18 -23.24 1.28
N VAL A 176 6.15 -24.24 0.40
CA VAL A 176 5.51 -25.51 0.70
C VAL A 176 6.54 -26.63 0.72
N VAL A 177 6.52 -27.44 1.78
CA VAL A 177 7.36 -28.62 1.97
C VAL A 177 6.47 -29.85 1.95
N ILE A 178 6.95 -30.95 1.37
CA ILE A 178 6.25 -32.25 1.39
C ILE A 178 7.01 -33.18 2.33
N GLU A 179 6.36 -33.57 3.42
CA GLU A 179 6.88 -34.54 4.39
C GLU A 179 5.87 -35.69 4.51
N ASP A 180 6.35 -36.93 4.47
CA ASP A 180 5.53 -38.15 4.58
C ASP A 180 4.28 -38.20 3.67
N GLY A 181 4.34 -37.55 2.50
CA GLY A 181 3.22 -37.49 1.54
C GLY A 181 2.15 -36.45 1.87
N VAL A 182 2.41 -35.54 2.81
CA VAL A 182 1.55 -34.42 3.19
C VAL A 182 2.25 -33.09 2.90
N ALA A 183 1.50 -32.12 2.38
CA ALA A 183 2.03 -30.78 2.10
C ALA A 183 1.86 -29.86 3.33
N HIS A 184 2.95 -29.24 3.76
CA HIS A 184 3.03 -28.28 4.87
C HIS A 184 3.42 -26.89 4.35
N ILE A 185 2.67 -25.86 4.73
CA ILE A 185 3.03 -24.47 4.44
C ILE A 185 3.96 -24.00 5.56
N ASP A 186 5.21 -23.75 5.22
CA ASP A 186 6.14 -23.04 6.08
C ASP A 186 6.12 -21.56 5.69
N PRO A 187 5.61 -20.66 6.57
CA PRO A 187 5.45 -19.26 6.24
C PRO A 187 6.78 -18.49 6.07
N LEU A 188 7.93 -19.15 6.24
CA LEU A 188 9.23 -18.49 6.40
C LEU A 188 10.39 -19.00 5.52
N VAL A 189 10.21 -19.89 4.53
CA VAL A 189 11.37 -20.43 3.76
C VAL A 189 11.62 -19.70 2.42
N GLY A 190 10.97 -18.57 2.16
CA GLY A 190 11.32 -17.68 1.05
C GLY A 190 12.54 -16.82 1.40
N TYR A 191 13.46 -16.61 0.45
CA TYR A 191 14.59 -15.69 0.69
C TYR A 191 14.10 -14.25 0.82
N GLU A 192 14.54 -13.55 1.85
CA GLU A 192 14.27 -12.13 2.06
C GLU A 192 14.89 -11.26 0.98
N GLY A 193 14.27 -10.10 0.74
CA GLY A 193 14.90 -9.01 0.02
C GLY A 193 15.91 -8.30 0.93
N ARG A 194 17.08 -7.93 0.40
CA ARG A 194 18.00 -7.05 1.14
C ARG A 194 17.40 -5.65 1.23
N GLY A 195 17.58 -4.97 2.36
CA GLY A 195 17.30 -3.55 2.48
C GLY A 195 18.21 -2.67 1.61
N GLY A 196 17.78 -1.44 1.36
CA GLY A 196 18.53 -0.46 0.59
C GLY A 196 19.55 0.31 1.40
N ASN A 197 20.46 1.00 0.72
CA ASN A 197 21.51 1.79 1.37
C ASN A 197 20.96 3.09 1.96
N ALA A 198 21.61 3.56 3.02
CA ALA A 198 21.40 4.89 3.60
C ALA A 198 21.88 6.00 2.65
N GLY A 199 21.42 7.22 2.89
CA GLY A 199 22.00 8.42 2.29
C GLY A 199 23.45 8.60 2.72
N ALA A 200 24.27 9.12 1.80
CA ALA A 200 25.71 9.25 2.00
C ALA A 200 26.11 10.24 3.11
N ILE A 201 25.26 11.23 3.44
CA ILE A 201 25.54 12.20 4.50
C ILE A 201 24.75 11.90 5.78
N LEU A 202 23.44 11.71 5.68
CA LEU A 202 22.58 11.35 6.82
C LEU A 202 21.52 10.33 6.42
N GLY A 203 21.36 9.31 7.27
CA GLY A 203 20.31 8.30 7.16
C GLY A 203 20.75 6.95 7.72
N THR A 204 19.81 6.02 7.79
CA THR A 204 20.04 4.61 8.15
C THR A 204 19.78 3.69 6.98
N GLY A 205 20.50 2.57 6.92
CA GLY A 205 20.21 1.53 5.93
C GLY A 205 18.84 0.89 6.19
N GLY A 206 18.23 0.36 5.15
CA GLY A 206 17.03 -0.44 5.28
C GLY A 206 17.33 -1.81 5.88
N ALA A 207 16.41 -2.31 6.72
CA ALA A 207 16.47 -3.70 7.17
C ALA A 207 16.22 -4.65 5.98
N ALA A 208 16.77 -5.87 6.04
CA ALA A 208 16.29 -6.95 5.19
C ALA A 208 14.85 -7.30 5.54
N GLY A 209 14.11 -7.89 4.59
CA GLY A 209 12.81 -8.49 4.88
C GLY A 209 12.97 -9.74 5.75
N GLY A 210 11.86 -10.40 6.08
CA GLY A 210 11.86 -11.69 6.76
C GLY A 210 12.03 -12.86 5.79
N GLY A 211 12.99 -13.74 6.07
CA GLY A 211 13.15 -15.05 5.43
C GLY A 211 14.12 -15.94 6.23
N TYR A 212 13.81 -17.22 6.38
CA TYR A 212 14.66 -18.19 7.09
C TYR A 212 15.53 -18.96 6.09
N HIS A 213 16.84 -18.90 6.29
CA HIS A 213 17.82 -19.74 5.59
C HIS A 213 17.93 -21.08 6.32
N ILE A 214 17.65 -22.22 5.67
CA ILE A 214 18.01 -23.53 6.25
C ILE A 214 19.54 -23.66 6.14
N PRO A 215 20.31 -23.61 7.25
CA PRO A 215 21.75 -23.75 7.19
C PRO A 215 22.10 -25.19 6.80
N GLY A 216 22.75 -25.38 5.65
CA GLY A 216 23.31 -26.68 5.25
C GLY A 216 22.85 -27.24 3.90
N VAL A 217 21.85 -26.64 3.25
CA VAL A 217 21.44 -27.07 1.88
C VAL A 217 22.22 -26.28 0.83
N ASN A 218 23.43 -26.75 0.52
CA ASN A 218 24.26 -26.21 -0.56
C ASN A 218 23.62 -26.55 -1.93
N ARG A 219 22.76 -25.67 -2.45
CA ARG A 219 22.24 -25.77 -3.83
C ARG A 219 23.21 -25.16 -4.86
N SER A 220 24.51 -25.43 -4.74
CA SER A 220 25.39 -25.35 -5.91
C SER A 220 25.10 -26.58 -6.78
N GLY A 221 24.42 -26.37 -7.89
CA GLY A 221 24.10 -27.39 -8.89
C GLY A 221 25.35 -28.01 -9.55
N ARG A 222 26.10 -28.81 -8.81
CA ARG A 222 26.98 -29.84 -9.34
C ARG A 222 26.59 -31.16 -8.68
N ASN A 223 26.03 -32.06 -9.48
CA ASN A 223 25.94 -33.49 -9.16
C ASN A 223 27.32 -33.98 -8.70
N GLY A 224 27.55 -34.03 -7.40
CA GLY A 224 28.58 -34.84 -6.79
C GLY A 224 28.08 -36.27 -6.79
N LEU A 225 28.20 -36.93 -7.95
CA LEU A 225 28.11 -38.39 -8.01
C LEU A 225 29.17 -38.94 -7.04
N LEU A 226 28.70 -39.69 -6.04
CA LEU A 226 29.52 -40.43 -5.09
C LEU A 226 30.48 -41.33 -5.86
N GLY A 227 31.78 -41.00 -5.82
CA GLY A 227 32.83 -41.98 -6.15
C GLY A 227 32.96 -42.99 -5.01
N PRO A 228 33.17 -44.28 -5.28
CA PRO A 228 33.30 -45.28 -4.22
C PRO A 228 34.60 -45.07 -3.42
N LEU A 229 34.50 -45.25 -2.10
CA LEU A 229 35.63 -45.25 -1.17
C LEU A 229 36.61 -46.39 -1.50
N PRO A 230 37.92 -46.14 -1.63
CA PRO A 230 38.90 -47.23 -1.68
C PRO A 230 39.14 -47.79 -0.27
N ALA A 231 39.32 -49.12 -0.22
CA ALA A 231 39.84 -49.85 0.95
C ALA A 231 41.33 -49.60 1.14
#